data_AF-A0A7C3XRA7-F1
#
_entry.id   AF-A0A7C3XRA7-F1
#
_cell.length_a   1.000
_cell.length_b   1.000
_cell.length_c   1.000
_cell.angle_alpha   90.00
_cell.angle_beta   90.00
_cell.angle_gamma   90.00
#
_symmetry.space_group_name_H-M   'P 1'
#
loop_
_entity.id
_entity.type
_entity.pdbx_description
1 polymer ?
#
loop_
_entity_poly.entity_id
_entity_poly.type
_entity_poly.pdbx_seq_one_letter_code
_entity_poly.pdbx_strand_id
1 'polypeptide(L)'
;AMGGREGLVDTAVRTSQSGYMQRRLINALQDIRVEYDGTVRATDGSIIQFKYGEDGVDPAKSDHGKAVNVDKIIEKVVGAGVI
;
A
#
# COMPACT_ATOMS: atom_id res chain seq x y z
N ALA A 1 11.75 -12.77 -37.92
CA ALA A 1 10.96 -11.58 -37.55
C ALA A 1 9.61 -11.95 -36.92
N MET A 2 9.59 -12.88 -35.96
CA MET A 2 8.34 -13.47 -35.43
C MET A 2 8.07 -13.13 -33.94
N GLY A 3 9.11 -12.85 -33.13
CA GLY A 3 8.94 -12.57 -31.68
C GLY A 3 8.52 -11.15 -31.30
N GLY A 4 8.67 -10.15 -32.19
CA GLY A 4 8.34 -8.75 -31.85
C GLY A 4 6.83 -8.46 -31.73
N ARG A 5 5.99 -9.27 -32.38
CA ARG A 5 4.52 -9.10 -32.36
C ARG A 5 3.91 -9.65 -31.08
N GLU A 6 4.49 -10.70 -30.52
CA GLU A 6 4.02 -11.35 -29.30
C GLU A 6 4.16 -10.43 -28.08
N GLY A 7 5.27 -9.69 -27.96
CA GLY A 7 5.45 -8.71 -26.88
C GLY A 7 4.48 -7.52 -26.95
N LEU A 8 4.12 -7.07 -28.15
CA LEU A 8 3.12 -6.01 -28.33
C LEU A 8 1.72 -6.50 -27.96
N VAL A 9 1.38 -7.74 -28.33
CA VAL A 9 0.09 -8.36 -28.01
C VAL A 9 -0.02 -8.65 -26.50
N ASP A 10 1.01 -9.21 -25.87
CA ASP A 10 1.00 -9.52 -24.43
C ASP A 10 0.86 -8.25 -23.58
N THR A 11 1.57 -7.17 -23.93
CA THR A 11 1.46 -5.89 -23.24
C THR A 11 0.04 -5.30 -23.34
N ALA A 12 -0.58 -5.37 -24.52
CA ALA A 12 -1.94 -4.88 -24.74
C ALA A 12 -2.99 -5.69 -23.96
N VAL A 13 -2.85 -7.03 -23.92
CA VAL A 13 -3.75 -7.90 -23.17
C VAL A 13 -3.62 -7.68 -21.67
N ARG A 14 -2.38 -7.59 -21.17
CA ARG A 14 -2.08 -7.37 -19.74
C ARG A 14 -2.66 -6.07 -19.22
N THR A 15 -2.63 -5.01 -20.04
CA THR A 15 -3.19 -3.69 -19.69
C THR A 15 -4.71 -3.75 -19.47
N SER A 16 -5.42 -4.47 -20.35
CA SER A 16 -6.87 -4.60 -20.27
C SER A 16 -7.31 -5.35 -19.01
N GLN A 17 -6.62 -6.46 -18.71
CA GLN A 17 -6.91 -7.27 -17.53
C GLN A 17 -6.53 -6.56 -16.23
N SER A 18 -5.35 -5.94 -16.16
CA SER A 18 -4.91 -5.21 -14.96
C SER A 18 -5.80 -4.01 -14.68
N GLY A 19 -6.17 -3.24 -15.70
CA GLY A 19 -7.05 -2.07 -15.57
C GLY A 19 -8.46 -2.46 -15.11
N TYR A 20 -9.03 -3.54 -15.64
CA TYR A 20 -10.35 -4.01 -15.20
C TYR A 20 -10.34 -4.49 -13.75
N MET A 21 -9.32 -5.26 -13.35
CA MET A 21 -9.15 -5.69 -11.96
C MET A 21 -9.01 -4.49 -11.03
N GLN A 22 -8.14 -3.54 -11.38
CA GLN A 22 -7.93 -2.31 -10.61
C GLN A 22 -9.24 -1.53 -10.46
N ARG A 23 -10.00 -1.31 -11.54
CA ARG A 23 -11.28 -0.59 -11.48
C ARG A 23 -12.30 -1.26 -10.57
N ARG A 24 -12.40 -2.59 -10.61
CA ARG A 24 -13.29 -3.35 -9.71
C ARG A 24 -12.91 -3.17 -8.24
N LEU A 25 -11.61 -3.24 -7.94
CA LEU A 25 -11.11 -3.07 -6.57
C LEU A 25 -11.27 -1.63 -6.08
N ILE A 26 -10.99 -0.63 -6.92
CA ILE A 26 -11.21 0.78 -6.58
C ILE A 26 -12.67 1.03 -6.20
N ASN A 27 -13.61 0.59 -7.05
CA ASN A 27 -15.03 0.81 -6.79
C ASN A 27 -15.52 0.08 -5.53
N ALA A 28 -14.91 -1.04 -5.16
CA ALA A 28 -15.27 -1.80 -3.97
C ALA A 28 -14.69 -1.20 -2.67
N LEU A 29 -13.54 -0.53 -2.73
CA LEU A 29 -12.80 -0.05 -1.56
C LEU A 29 -12.92 1.48 -1.35
N GLN A 30 -13.48 2.22 -2.30
CA GLN A 30 -13.56 3.69 -2.26
C GLN A 30 -14.29 4.26 -1.04
N ASP A 31 -15.24 3.50 -0.49
CA ASP A 31 -16.11 3.94 0.61
C ASP A 31 -15.50 3.67 2.00
N ILE A 32 -14.31 3.08 2.04
CA ILE A 32 -13.62 2.69 3.27
C ILE A 32 -12.79 3.87 3.79
N ARG A 33 -12.93 4.19 5.08
CA ARG A 33 -12.19 5.29 5.72
C ARG A 33 -11.69 4.93 7.12
N VAL A 34 -10.63 5.63 7.55
CA VAL A 34 -10.09 5.55 8.91
C VAL A 34 -10.83 6.56 9.78
N GLU A 35 -11.45 6.09 10.85
CA GLU A 35 -12.11 6.92 11.86
C GLU A 35 -11.11 7.40 12.92
N TYR A 36 -11.50 8.41 13.71
CA TYR A 36 -10.64 9.03 14.73
C TYR A 36 -10.15 8.06 15.82
N ASP A 37 -10.85 6.95 16.03
CA ASP A 37 -10.46 5.90 16.97
C ASP A 37 -9.41 4.93 16.40
N GLY A 38 -8.95 5.14 15.16
CA GLY A 38 -7.98 4.29 14.47
C GLY A 38 -8.58 3.04 13.84
N THR A 39 -9.90 2.88 13.88
CA THR A 39 -10.62 1.78 13.21
C THR A 39 -10.87 2.13 11.74
N VAL A 40 -10.89 1.10 10.89
CA VAL A 40 -11.25 1.23 9.48
C VAL A 40 -12.71 0.82 9.33
N ARG A 41 -13.57 1.73 8.89
CA ARG A 41 -15.01 1.51 8.76
C ARG A 41 -15.49 1.78 7.33
N ALA A 42 -16.50 1.03 6.90
CA ALA A 42 -17.27 1.35 5.70
C ALA A 42 -18.37 2.38 5.99
N THR A 43 -18.95 2.93 4.93
CA THR A 43 -20.05 3.92 5.01
C THR A 43 -21.28 3.41 5.77
N ASP A 44 -21.52 2.11 5.81
CA ASP A 44 -22.62 1.48 6.56
C ASP A 44 -22.34 1.33 8.08
N GLY A 45 -21.17 1.75 8.54
CA GLY A 45 -20.75 1.65 9.94
C GLY A 45 -20.15 0.29 10.31
N SER A 46 -20.03 -0.64 9.36
CA SER A 46 -19.34 -1.91 9.61
C SER A 46 -17.84 -1.69 9.81
N ILE A 47 -17.28 -2.34 10.83
CA ILE A 47 -15.84 -2.28 11.13
C ILE A 47 -15.14 -3.36 10.29
N ILE A 48 -14.26 -2.93 9.40
CA ILE A 48 -13.46 -3.82 8.55
C ILE A 48 -12.15 -4.20 9.25
N GLN A 49 -11.50 -3.22 9.91
CA GLN A 49 -10.31 -3.46 10.73
C GLN A 49 -10.41 -2.68 12.04
N PHE A 50 -10.10 -3.34 13.16
CA PHE A 50 -10.07 -2.69 14.49
C PHE A 50 -8.89 -1.73 14.67
N LYS A 51 -7.80 -1.95 13.92
CA LYS A 51 -6.64 -1.08 13.92
C LYS A 51 -6.09 -1.02 12.50
N TYR A 52 -6.01 0.18 11.93
CA TYR A 52 -5.48 0.40 10.58
C TYR A 52 -4.10 -0.25 10.40
N GLY A 53 -3.97 -1.19 9.45
CA GLY A 53 -2.67 -1.82 9.15
C GLY A 53 -2.08 -2.67 10.29
N GLU A 54 -2.86 -2.98 11.32
CA GLU A 54 -2.45 -3.67 12.58
C GLU A 54 -1.43 -2.89 13.45
N ASP A 55 -0.60 -2.04 12.84
CA ASP A 55 0.38 -1.20 13.51
C ASP A 55 -0.06 0.27 13.64
N GLY A 56 -1.05 0.70 12.87
CA GLY A 56 -1.52 2.09 12.83
C GLY A 56 -0.64 3.00 11.98
N VAL A 57 0.29 2.45 11.20
CA VAL A 57 1.27 3.23 10.45
C VAL A 57 0.85 3.37 8.99
N ASP A 58 0.83 4.61 8.53
CA ASP A 58 0.64 4.93 7.12
C ASP A 58 1.86 4.41 6.33
N PRO A 59 1.69 3.49 5.36
CA PRO A 59 2.80 2.95 4.59
C PRO A 59 3.58 4.02 3.83
N ALA A 60 2.95 5.15 3.47
CA ALA A 60 3.63 6.29 2.83
C ALA A 60 4.54 7.06 3.80
N LYS A 61 4.28 6.97 5.11
CA LYS A 61 5.09 7.57 6.18
C LYS A 61 6.03 6.56 6.85
N SER A 62 5.83 5.27 6.60
CA SER A 62 6.69 4.19 7.06
C SER A 62 8.03 4.18 6.34
N ASP A 63 9.08 3.64 6.97
CA ASP A 63 10.37 3.43 6.31
C ASP A 63 10.39 2.04 5.67
N HIS A 64 10.05 1.97 4.38
CA HIS A 64 10.02 0.72 3.60
C HIS A 64 9.16 -0.38 4.26
N GLY A 65 7.99 -0.02 4.81
CA GLY A 65 7.08 -0.96 5.47
C GLY A 65 7.46 -1.29 6.92
N LYS A 66 8.53 -0.68 7.48
CA LYS A 66 8.79 -0.72 8.92
C LYS A 66 8.07 0.43 9.61
N ALA A 67 7.22 0.09 10.59
CA ALA A 67 6.51 1.03 11.44
C ALA A 67 7.46 2.08 12.07
N VAL A 68 8.61 1.61 12.59
CA VAL A 68 9.67 2.44 13.16
C VAL A 68 11.01 1.80 12.84
N ASN A 69 11.90 2.51 12.15
CA ASN A 69 13.27 2.06 11.92
C ASN A 69 14.19 2.51 13.06
N VAL A 70 14.33 1.66 14.07
CA VAL A 70 15.10 1.94 15.29
C VAL A 70 16.58 2.16 14.97
N ASP A 71 17.16 1.39 14.06
CA ASP A 71 18.58 1.50 13.69
C ASP A 71 18.91 2.88 13.12
N LYS A 72 18.03 3.37 12.23
CA LYS A 72 18.15 4.71 11.63
C LYS A 72 17.97 5.83 12.65
N ILE A 73 17.10 5.63 13.64
CA ILE A 73 16.92 6.58 14.74
C ILE A 73 18.16 6.62 15.61
N ILE A 74 18.72 5.45 15.96
CA ILE A 74 19.95 5.35 16.75
C ILE A 74 21.11 6.01 16.01
N GLU A 75 21.29 5.73 14.72
CA GLU A 75 22.33 6.36 13.89
C GLU A 75 22.19 7.89 13.86
N LYS A 76 20.96 8.40 13.73
CA LYS A 76 20.68 9.84 13.72
C LYS A 76 20.92 10.50 15.08
N VAL A 77 20.64 9.81 16.19
CA VAL A 77 20.72 10.35 17.55
C VAL A 77 22.13 10.23 18.13
N VAL A 78 22.83 9.11 17.87
CA VAL A 78 24.19 8.83 18.37
C VAL A 78 25.25 9.42 17.44
N GLY A 79 24.90 9.71 16.19
CA GLY A 79 25.79 10.28 15.19
C GLY A 79 26.62 9.21 14.50
N ALA A 80 26.71 9.31 13.17
CA ALA A 80 27.60 8.49 12.35
C ALA A 80 29.06 8.69 12.81
N GLY A 81 29.56 7.81 13.68
CA GLY A 81 30.95 7.87 14.13
C GLY A 81 31.30 7.27 15.50
N VAL A 82 30.58 6.26 16.01
CA VAL A 82 31.08 5.46 17.15
C VAL A 82 30.79 3.97 16.96
N ILE A 83 31.14 3.41 15.80
CA ILE A 83 31.74 2.06 15.65
C ILE A 83 32.65 2.11 14.42
#